data_AF-A0A2K3NQG4-F1
#
_entry.id   AF-A0A2K3NQG4-F1
#
_cell.length_a   1.000
_cell.length_b   1.000
_cell.length_c   1.000
_cell.angle_alpha   90.00
_cell.angle_beta   90.00
_cell.angle_gamma   90.00
#
_symmetry.space_group_name_H-M   'P 1'
#
loop_
_entity.id
_entity.type
_entity.pdbx_description
1 polymer ?
#
loop_
_entity_poly.entity_id
_entity_poly.type
_entity_poly.pdbx_seq_one_letter_code
_entity_poly.pdbx_strand_id
1 'polypeptide(L)'
;MSPSNHPVPWESAAYEIEEQFMKIASCGSRSLSHQDFEILRRIAGCQEYLTQENFEKLWCWLYPVACVISRDWINPIWDSISPKWIEGFITKEEAEASLQGPTGFQEPGTFILRFPTSRSWPHPDAGSLIVTYVVNDYGLDWINAPYRSGEIDRGMEKEDNQREGSTPTLYLTQSPVN
;
A
#
# COMPACT_ATOMS: atom_id res chain seq x y z
N MET A 1 0.69 18.58 34.63
CA MET A 1 0.64 17.15 34.26
C MET A 1 1.77 16.91 33.30
N SER A 2 2.80 16.19 33.71
CA SER A 2 3.95 15.90 32.84
C SER A 2 3.53 14.85 31.83
N PRO A 3 3.60 15.08 30.51
CA PRO A 3 3.49 13.98 29.57
C PRO A 3 4.77 13.15 29.77
N SER A 4 4.61 11.86 30.00
CA SER A 4 5.73 10.92 30.01
C SER A 4 6.32 10.84 28.60
N ASN A 5 7.11 11.85 28.21
CA ASN A 5 7.81 11.96 26.92
C ASN A 5 9.05 11.05 26.87
N HIS A 6 9.00 9.91 27.56
CA HIS A 6 10.11 8.99 27.55
C HIS A 6 10.08 8.20 26.24
N PRO A 7 11.19 8.18 25.49
CA PRO A 7 11.30 7.33 24.32
C PRO A 7 11.01 5.87 24.72
N VAL A 8 10.13 5.21 23.98
CA VAL A 8 9.74 3.82 24.23
C VAL A 8 10.55 2.90 23.32
N PRO A 9 11.03 1.73 23.77
CA PRO A 9 11.69 0.76 22.89
C PRO A 9 10.81 0.41 21.69
N TRP A 10 11.40 0.35 20.50
CA TRP A 10 10.68 0.06 19.26
C TRP A 10 9.95 -1.26 19.33
N GLU A 11 10.56 -2.29 19.92
CA GLU A 11 10.01 -3.64 20.00
C GLU A 11 8.68 -3.65 20.77
N SER A 12 8.61 -2.90 21.87
CA SER A 12 7.39 -2.74 22.65
C SER A 12 6.33 -1.95 21.89
N ALA A 13 6.73 -0.88 21.20
CA ALA A 13 5.81 -0.06 20.42
C ALA A 13 5.27 -0.80 19.18
N ALA A 14 6.10 -1.60 18.50
CA ALA A 14 5.77 -2.34 17.29
C ALA A 14 4.61 -3.31 17.53
N TYR A 15 4.63 -4.01 18.66
CA TYR A 15 3.55 -4.92 19.06
C TYR A 15 2.20 -4.18 19.17
N GLU A 16 2.17 -3.06 19.87
CA GLU A 16 0.96 -2.25 20.04
C GLU A 16 0.51 -1.62 18.70
N ILE A 17 1.44 -1.17 17.89
CA ILE A 17 1.17 -0.62 16.55
C ILE A 17 0.47 -1.65 15.68
N GLU A 18 0.96 -2.89 15.64
CA GLU A 18 0.33 -3.96 14.87
C GLU A 18 -1.04 -4.33 15.42
N GLU A 19 -1.19 -4.43 16.74
CA GLU A 19 -2.48 -4.76 17.35
C GLU A 19 -3.56 -3.72 16.97
N GLN A 20 -3.22 -2.43 17.01
CA GLN A 20 -4.12 -1.36 16.61
C GLN A 20 -4.34 -1.34 15.09
N PHE A 21 -3.30 -1.58 14.29
CA PHE A 21 -3.43 -1.69 12.84
C PHE A 21 -4.42 -2.79 12.45
N MET A 22 -4.28 -4.00 13.02
CA MET A 22 -5.14 -5.15 12.73
C MET A 22 -6.59 -4.88 13.13
N LYS A 23 -6.81 -4.22 14.29
CA LYS A 23 -8.15 -3.79 14.73
C LYS A 23 -8.81 -2.85 13.73
N ILE A 24 -8.07 -1.86 13.22
CA ILE A 24 -8.61 -0.87 12.27
C ILE A 24 -8.82 -1.49 10.90
N ALA A 25 -7.82 -2.20 10.38
CA ALA A 25 -7.84 -2.86 9.08
C ALA A 25 -8.91 -3.95 8.98
N SER A 26 -9.48 -4.40 10.12
CA SER A 26 -10.42 -5.52 10.20
C SER A 26 -9.88 -6.76 9.48
N CYS A 27 -8.55 -6.93 9.48
CA CYS A 27 -7.84 -8.01 8.84
C CYS A 27 -7.79 -9.20 9.80
N GLY A 28 -8.23 -10.37 9.35
CA GLY A 28 -8.27 -11.58 10.18
C GLY A 28 -7.07 -12.50 9.99
N SER A 29 -6.36 -12.38 8.87
CA SER A 29 -5.43 -13.43 8.41
C SER A 29 -4.02 -12.96 8.09
N ARG A 30 -3.83 -11.69 7.67
CA ARG A 30 -2.53 -11.14 7.28
C ARG A 30 -2.05 -10.04 8.22
N SER A 31 -1.05 -10.37 9.05
CA SER A 31 -0.38 -9.43 9.94
C SER A 31 0.73 -8.64 9.24
N LEU A 32 1.34 -7.67 9.94
CA LEU A 32 2.49 -6.94 9.40
C LEU A 32 3.74 -7.83 9.44
N SER A 33 4.46 -7.89 8.33
CA SER A 33 5.70 -8.66 8.28
C SER A 33 6.86 -7.88 8.92
N HIS A 34 7.96 -8.58 9.20
CA HIS A 34 9.19 -7.93 9.67
C HIS A 34 9.67 -6.81 8.72
N GLN A 35 9.52 -7.01 7.40
CA GLN A 35 9.88 -6.02 6.39
C GLN A 35 9.00 -4.77 6.46
N ASP A 36 7.70 -4.94 6.71
CA ASP A 36 6.76 -3.82 6.89
C ASP A 36 7.18 -2.97 8.11
N PHE A 37 7.59 -3.60 9.21
CA PHE A 37 8.10 -2.89 10.38
C PHE A 37 9.41 -2.14 10.13
N GLU A 38 10.34 -2.68 9.35
CA GLU A 38 11.57 -1.96 8.97
C GLU A 38 11.24 -0.69 8.18
N ILE A 39 10.22 -0.75 7.32
CA ILE A 39 9.75 0.42 6.57
C ILE A 39 9.06 1.42 7.50
N LEU A 40 8.17 0.96 8.39
CA LEU A 40 7.52 1.82 9.37
C LEU A 40 8.55 2.53 10.27
N ARG A 41 9.60 1.81 10.68
CA ARG A 41 10.71 2.38 11.47
C ARG A 41 11.44 3.48 10.70
N ARG A 42 11.66 3.29 9.39
CA ARG A 42 12.24 4.31 8.50
C ARG A 42 11.33 5.53 8.33
N ILE A 43 10.02 5.32 8.18
CA ILE A 43 9.02 6.41 8.08
C ILE A 43 8.98 7.23 9.37
N ALA A 44 8.99 6.55 10.53
CA ALA A 44 9.04 7.19 11.84
C ALA A 44 10.34 7.99 12.06
N GLY A 45 11.41 7.65 11.33
CA GLY A 45 12.75 8.22 11.55
C GLY A 45 13.38 7.76 12.88
N CYS A 46 12.93 6.63 13.43
CA CYS A 46 13.43 6.11 14.70
C CYS A 46 14.41 4.95 14.49
N GLN A 47 15.15 4.61 15.54
CA GLN A 47 16.02 3.42 15.59
C GLN A 47 15.50 2.50 16.70
N GLU A 48 16.24 2.36 17.79
CA GLU A 48 15.87 1.53 18.94
C GLU A 48 14.74 2.13 19.80
N TYR A 49 14.58 3.46 19.77
CA TYR A 49 13.58 4.15 20.60
C TYR A 49 12.65 5.04 19.77
N LEU A 50 11.36 4.97 20.07
CA LEU A 50 10.28 5.73 19.47
C LEU A 50 9.89 6.88 20.41
N THR A 51 10.02 8.11 19.92
CA THR A 51 9.47 9.31 20.59
C THR A 51 8.02 9.53 20.16
N GLN A 52 7.29 10.37 20.90
CA GLN A 52 5.94 10.77 20.51
C GLN A 52 5.90 11.39 19.11
N GLU A 53 6.85 12.27 18.76
CA GLU A 53 6.93 12.90 17.44
C GLU A 53 7.13 11.85 16.32
N ASN A 54 7.98 10.85 16.56
CA ASN A 54 8.21 9.76 15.60
C ASN A 54 6.96 8.90 15.44
N PHE A 55 6.26 8.63 16.54
CA PHE A 55 4.98 7.91 16.51
C PHE A 55 3.92 8.69 15.73
N GLU A 56 3.77 10.00 15.95
CA GLU A 56 2.81 10.83 15.23
C GLU A 56 3.08 10.81 13.71
N LYS A 57 4.35 10.89 13.30
CA LYS A 57 4.75 10.75 11.88
C LYS A 57 4.36 9.39 11.30
N LEU A 58 4.72 8.32 12.00
CA LEU A 58 4.36 6.95 11.60
C LEU A 58 2.84 6.76 11.51
N TRP A 59 2.12 7.17 12.54
CA TRP A 59 0.70 6.88 12.69
C TRP A 59 -0.15 7.66 11.68
N CYS A 60 0.21 8.90 11.39
CA CYS A 60 -0.41 9.69 10.32
C CYS A 60 -0.26 9.05 8.92
N TRP A 61 0.75 8.21 8.69
CA TRP A 61 0.86 7.42 7.46
C TRP A 61 0.12 6.10 7.55
N LEU A 62 0.30 5.36 8.65
CA LEU A 62 -0.25 4.01 8.83
C LEU A 62 -1.77 4.00 9.02
N TYR A 63 -2.33 4.98 9.73
CA TYR A 63 -3.76 5.04 10.00
C TYR A 63 -4.61 5.16 8.72
N PRO A 64 -4.33 6.08 7.78
CA PRO A 64 -5.03 6.10 6.49
C PRO A 64 -4.92 4.80 5.72
N VAL A 65 -3.75 4.14 5.76
CA VAL A 65 -3.54 2.83 5.11
C VAL A 65 -4.45 1.77 5.73
N ALA A 66 -4.51 1.69 7.06
CA ALA A 66 -5.41 0.77 7.76
C ALA A 66 -6.88 1.02 7.41
N CYS A 67 -7.31 2.30 7.32
CA CYS A 67 -8.67 2.65 6.91
C CYS A 67 -9.00 2.32 5.44
N VAL A 68 -8.00 2.30 4.54
CA VAL A 68 -8.21 1.83 3.17
C VAL A 68 -8.31 0.31 3.14
N ILE A 69 -7.49 -0.38 3.92
CA ILE A 69 -7.54 -1.84 4.03
C ILE A 69 -8.86 -2.32 4.62
N SER A 70 -9.43 -1.58 5.58
CA SER A 70 -10.71 -1.93 6.21
C SER A 70 -11.93 -1.87 5.29
N ARG A 71 -11.77 -1.49 4.03
CA ARG A 71 -12.87 -1.44 3.06
C ARG A 71 -13.19 -2.83 2.55
N ASP A 72 -14.48 -3.15 2.42
CA ASP A 72 -15.00 -4.48 2.08
C ASP A 72 -14.39 -5.09 0.81
N TRP A 73 -13.97 -4.27 -0.16
CA TRP A 73 -13.39 -4.74 -1.41
C TRP A 73 -11.86 -4.76 -1.42
N ILE A 74 -11.18 -3.99 -0.55
CA ILE A 74 -9.72 -4.06 -0.39
C ILE A 74 -9.33 -5.19 0.55
N ASN A 75 -10.07 -5.35 1.66
CA ASN A 75 -9.74 -6.32 2.71
C ASN A 75 -9.51 -7.74 2.15
N PRO A 76 -10.37 -8.30 1.25
CA PRO A 76 -10.13 -9.62 0.67
C PRO A 76 -8.89 -9.66 -0.25
N ILE A 77 -8.57 -8.55 -0.92
CA ILE A 77 -7.40 -8.44 -1.81
C ILE A 77 -6.11 -8.35 -0.98
N TRP A 78 -6.16 -7.64 0.15
CA TRP A 78 -5.09 -7.58 1.14
C TRP A 78 -4.83 -8.95 1.78
N ASP A 79 -5.90 -9.65 2.18
CA ASP A 79 -5.85 -10.96 2.85
C ASP A 79 -5.47 -12.13 1.91
N SER A 80 -5.51 -11.91 0.59
CA SER A 80 -5.15 -12.94 -0.38
C SER A 80 -3.65 -13.28 -0.32
N ILE A 81 -3.36 -14.52 0.09
CA ILE A 81 -1.98 -15.05 0.18
C ILE A 81 -1.53 -15.65 -1.16
N SER A 82 -2.45 -16.19 -1.95
CA SER A 82 -2.15 -16.78 -3.26
C SER A 82 -3.34 -16.66 -4.22
N PRO A 83 -3.24 -15.81 -5.26
CA PRO A 83 -2.12 -14.92 -5.57
C PRO A 83 -2.04 -13.75 -4.58
N LYS A 84 -0.82 -13.30 -4.24
CA LYS A 84 -0.60 -12.11 -3.42
C LYS A 84 -0.84 -10.87 -4.28
N TRP A 85 -1.99 -10.22 -4.12
CA TRP A 85 -2.37 -9.08 -4.96
C TRP A 85 -1.73 -7.77 -4.50
N ILE A 86 -1.75 -7.50 -3.19
CA ILE A 86 -1.13 -6.32 -2.60
C ILE A 86 0.18 -6.74 -1.93
N GLU A 87 1.31 -6.28 -2.44
CA GLU A 87 2.63 -6.61 -1.90
C GLU A 87 2.80 -6.07 -0.48
N GLY A 88 2.23 -4.89 -0.21
CA GLY A 88 2.26 -4.27 1.10
C GLY A 88 2.96 -2.92 1.08
N PHE A 89 3.86 -2.74 2.04
CA PHE A 89 4.68 -1.55 2.12
C PHE A 89 5.97 -1.88 1.38
N ILE A 90 6.13 -1.34 0.17
CA ILE A 90 7.37 -1.50 -0.61
C ILE A 90 7.70 -0.19 -1.32
N THR A 91 8.99 0.07 -1.50
CA THR A 91 9.45 1.25 -2.24
C THR A 91 9.16 1.09 -3.73
N LYS A 92 9.28 2.20 -4.46
CA LYS A 92 9.18 2.17 -5.92
C LYS A 92 10.25 1.25 -6.52
N GLU A 93 11.48 1.35 -6.01
CA GLU A 93 12.62 0.58 -6.49
C GLU A 93 12.46 -0.92 -6.19
N GLU A 94 11.90 -1.27 -5.03
CA GLU A 94 11.58 -2.66 -4.69
C GLU A 94 10.50 -3.23 -5.63
N ALA A 95 9.45 -2.45 -5.93
CA ALA A 95 8.41 -2.85 -6.87
C ALA A 95 8.96 -3.05 -8.30
N GLU A 96 9.82 -2.13 -8.76
CA GLU A 96 10.49 -2.25 -10.07
C GLU A 96 11.40 -3.47 -10.12
N ALA A 97 12.14 -3.75 -9.05
CA ALA A 97 13.00 -4.94 -8.95
C ALA A 97 12.18 -6.24 -8.95
N SER A 98 11.02 -6.29 -8.28
CA SER A 98 10.12 -7.46 -8.32
C SER A 98 9.53 -7.73 -9.70
N LEU A 99 9.40 -6.69 -10.54
CA LEU A 99 8.99 -6.80 -11.94
C LEU A 99 10.15 -7.07 -12.91
N GLN A 100 11.40 -7.08 -12.41
CA GLN A 100 12.57 -7.56 -13.15
C GLN A 100 12.72 -9.07 -12.88
N GLY A 101 12.38 -9.89 -13.88
CA GLY A 101 12.61 -11.32 -13.88
C GLY A 101 14.07 -11.73 -14.13
N PRO A 102 14.39 -13.03 -14.03
CA PRO A 102 15.76 -13.55 -14.12
C PRO A 102 16.48 -13.27 -15.46
N THR A 103 15.70 -13.01 -16.52
CA THR A 103 16.18 -12.82 -17.89
C THR A 103 15.82 -11.45 -18.48
N GLY A 104 15.27 -10.52 -17.68
CA GLY A 104 14.73 -9.25 -18.17
C GLY A 104 13.44 -8.88 -17.43
N PHE A 105 12.55 -8.09 -18.01
CA PHE A 105 11.27 -7.77 -17.38
C PHE A 105 10.31 -8.98 -17.38
N GLN A 106 9.43 -9.03 -16.37
CA GLN A 106 8.27 -9.93 -16.36
C GLN A 106 7.37 -9.69 -17.59
N GLU A 107 6.45 -10.61 -17.87
CA GLU A 107 5.56 -10.48 -19.01
C GLU A 107 4.77 -9.15 -18.97
N PRO A 108 4.60 -8.46 -20.10
CA PRO A 108 3.77 -7.26 -20.20
C PRO A 108 2.37 -7.48 -19.61
N GLY A 109 1.89 -6.52 -18.81
CA GLY A 109 0.66 -6.66 -18.04
C GLY A 109 0.84 -7.24 -16.64
N THR A 110 2.05 -7.69 -16.27
CA THR A 110 2.38 -7.99 -14.87
C THR A 110 2.37 -6.70 -14.06
N PHE A 111 1.69 -6.72 -12.91
CA PHE A 111 1.56 -5.55 -12.05
C PHE A 111 1.73 -5.91 -10.56
N ILE A 112 2.04 -4.89 -9.77
CA ILE A 112 2.14 -4.93 -8.31
C ILE A 112 1.30 -3.80 -7.74
N LEU A 113 0.46 -4.12 -6.75
CA LEU A 113 -0.22 -3.13 -5.91
C LEU A 113 0.59 -2.87 -4.64
N ARG A 114 0.78 -1.61 -4.29
CA ARG A 114 1.55 -1.20 -3.10
C ARG A 114 1.05 0.08 -2.48
N PHE A 115 1.29 0.24 -1.18
CA PHE A 115 1.16 1.54 -0.52
C PHE A 115 2.47 2.33 -0.68
N PRO A 116 2.42 3.59 -1.10
CA PRO A 116 3.61 4.38 -1.32
C PRO A 116 4.29 4.76 -0.01
N THR A 117 5.58 4.47 0.06
CA THR A 117 6.46 4.81 1.18
C THR A 117 7.28 6.05 0.83
N SER A 118 6.62 7.12 0.33
CA SER A 118 7.29 8.36 -0.09
C SER A 118 8.23 8.88 1.01
N ARG A 119 9.36 9.50 0.64
CA ARG A 119 10.34 10.02 1.61
C ARG A 119 10.06 11.46 2.07
N SER A 120 9.02 12.11 1.54
CA SER A 120 8.67 13.49 1.91
C SER A 120 7.54 13.53 2.94
N TRP A 121 7.79 14.17 4.08
CA TRP A 121 6.79 14.44 5.12
C TRP A 121 6.23 15.88 4.97
N PRO A 122 4.92 16.11 5.15
CA PRO A 122 3.83 15.13 5.32
C PRO A 122 3.60 14.31 4.05
N HIS A 123 3.24 13.03 4.20
CA HIS A 123 3.02 12.12 3.06
C HIS A 123 1.68 12.47 2.37
N PRO A 124 1.68 13.10 1.19
CA PRO A 124 0.44 13.50 0.52
C PRO A 124 -0.36 12.31 -0.03
N ASP A 125 0.27 11.13 -0.06
CA ASP A 125 -0.18 9.88 -0.65
C ASP A 125 -0.46 8.79 0.39
N ALA A 126 -0.44 9.11 1.70
CA ALA A 126 -0.81 8.18 2.76
C ALA A 126 -2.21 7.59 2.51
N GLY A 127 -2.31 6.26 2.52
CA GLY A 127 -3.55 5.53 2.23
C GLY A 127 -3.90 5.42 0.73
N SER A 128 -3.06 5.90 -0.18
CA SER A 128 -3.26 5.65 -1.62
C SER A 128 -2.75 4.27 -2.00
N LEU A 129 -3.45 3.57 -2.87
CA LEU A 129 -2.97 2.33 -3.47
C LEU A 129 -2.39 2.66 -4.86
N ILE A 130 -1.15 2.27 -5.11
CA ILE A 130 -0.47 2.52 -6.38
C ILE A 130 -0.26 1.19 -7.12
N VAL A 131 -0.50 1.23 -8.43
CA VAL A 131 -0.12 0.18 -9.37
C VAL A 131 1.24 0.50 -9.99
N THR A 132 2.15 -0.47 -9.98
CA THR A 132 3.36 -0.48 -10.81
C THR A 132 3.27 -1.67 -11.74
N TYR A 133 3.44 -1.48 -13.06
CA TYR A 133 3.18 -2.52 -14.05
C TYR A 133 4.14 -2.45 -15.24
N VAL A 134 4.32 -3.57 -15.94
CA VAL A 134 5.14 -3.68 -17.15
C VAL A 134 4.29 -3.33 -18.38
N VAL A 135 4.73 -2.35 -19.16
CA VAL A 135 4.14 -1.94 -20.46
C VAL A 135 4.90 -2.61 -21.60
N ASN A 136 4.21 -2.93 -22.71
CA ASN A 136 4.83 -3.54 -23.89
C ASN A 136 5.61 -2.52 -24.75
N ASP A 137 6.81 -2.93 -25.20
CA ASP A 137 7.91 -2.27 -25.95
C ASP A 137 7.57 -0.97 -26.73
N TYR A 138 8.27 0.17 -26.58
CA TYR A 138 9.68 0.44 -26.91
C TYR A 138 10.29 1.59 -26.06
N GLY A 139 9.94 1.69 -24.79
CA GLY A 139 10.46 2.71 -23.90
C GLY A 139 10.08 2.39 -22.47
N LEU A 140 11.07 2.39 -21.58
CA LEU A 140 10.90 2.16 -20.15
C LEU A 140 10.07 3.29 -19.53
N ASP A 141 8.74 3.17 -19.54
CA ASP A 141 7.84 4.11 -18.86
C ASP A 141 7.09 3.41 -17.73
N TRP A 142 7.58 3.59 -16.50
CA TRP A 142 6.86 3.20 -15.28
C TRP A 142 5.79 4.23 -14.96
N ILE A 143 4.54 3.96 -15.33
CA ILE A 143 3.42 4.81 -14.95
C ILE A 143 3.03 4.48 -13.50
N ASN A 144 3.33 5.41 -12.58
CA ASN A 144 2.80 5.38 -11.23
C ASN A 144 1.47 6.15 -11.22
N ALA A 145 0.34 5.44 -11.27
CA ALA A 145 -0.96 6.05 -11.14
C ALA A 145 -1.44 5.94 -9.68
N PRO A 146 -1.57 7.07 -8.94
CA PRO A 146 -2.21 7.04 -7.64
C PRO A 146 -3.71 6.85 -7.82
N TYR A 147 -4.29 5.82 -7.19
CA TYR A 147 -5.75 5.73 -7.10
C TYR A 147 -6.21 6.54 -5.89
N ARG A 148 -6.91 7.67 -6.13
CA ARG A 148 -7.60 8.38 -5.06
C ARG A 148 -8.94 7.70 -4.78
N SER A 149 -9.29 7.59 -3.50
CA SER A 149 -10.52 6.97 -2.99
C SER A 149 -11.80 7.28 -3.79
N GLY A 150 -11.98 8.47 -4.38
CA GLY A 150 -13.19 8.85 -5.11
C GLY A 150 -13.19 8.55 -6.62
N GLU A 151 -12.11 7.99 -7.16
CA GLU A 151 -12.01 7.51 -8.55
C GLU A 151 -12.33 6.02 -8.65
N ILE A 152 -12.23 5.31 -7.53
CA ILE A 152 -12.47 3.87 -7.43
C ILE A 152 -13.97 3.55 -7.46
N ASP A 153 -14.78 4.35 -6.75
CA ASP A 153 -16.24 4.19 -6.74
C ASP A 153 -16.87 4.43 -8.13
N ARG A 154 -16.32 5.37 -8.92
CA ARG A 154 -16.83 5.71 -10.26
C ARG A 154 -16.39 4.74 -11.36
N GLY A 155 -15.34 3.97 -11.14
CA GLY A 155 -14.87 2.94 -12.08
C GLY A 155 -15.78 1.71 -12.12
N MET A 156 -16.46 1.40 -11.01
CA MET A 156 -17.28 0.18 -10.87
C MET A 156 -18.79 0.37 -11.09
N GLU A 157 -19.33 1.59 -11.00
CA GLU A 157 -20.77 1.84 -11.30
C GLU A 157 -21.12 1.71 -12.80
N LYS A 158 -20.14 1.53 -13.69
CA LYS A 158 -20.36 1.39 -15.13
C LYS A 158 -20.24 -0.05 -15.63
N GLU A 159 -20.82 -1.04 -14.96
CA GLU A 159 -20.89 -2.38 -15.58
C GLU A 159 -22.11 -3.23 -15.20
N ASP A 160 -23.23 -2.62 -14.80
CA ASP A 160 -24.46 -3.37 -14.50
C ASP A 160 -25.37 -3.65 -15.72
N ASN A 161 -24.85 -3.53 -16.94
CA ASN A 161 -25.64 -3.90 -18.11
C ASN A 161 -24.77 -4.37 -19.29
N GLN A 162 -24.20 -5.58 -19.21
CA GLN A 162 -24.45 -6.66 -20.17
C GLN A 162 -23.43 -7.82 -20.11
N ARG A 163 -24.03 -9.03 -20.09
CA ARG A 163 -23.51 -10.36 -20.49
C ARG A 163 -22.78 -11.20 -19.45
N GLU A 164 -23.47 -12.30 -19.13
CA GLU A 164 -22.98 -13.53 -18.54
C GLU A 164 -21.67 -14.01 -19.22
N GLY A 165 -20.68 -14.40 -18.42
CA GLY A 165 -19.60 -15.30 -18.84
C GLY A 165 -18.23 -14.69 -19.12
N SER A 166 -17.80 -13.64 -18.42
CA SER A 166 -16.40 -13.16 -18.53
C SER A 166 -15.86 -12.73 -17.17
N THR A 167 -14.67 -13.24 -16.83
CA THR A 167 -13.84 -12.82 -15.70
C THR A 167 -13.71 -11.29 -15.67
N PRO A 168 -13.83 -10.65 -14.49
CA PRO A 168 -13.76 -9.20 -14.38
C PRO A 168 -12.37 -8.73 -14.84
N THR A 169 -12.34 -8.14 -16.03
CA THR A 169 -11.16 -7.49 -16.58
C THR A 169 -11.18 -6.07 -16.07
N LEU A 170 -10.24 -5.71 -15.19
CA LEU A 170 -10.10 -4.34 -14.70
C LEU A 170 -9.73 -3.43 -15.88
N TYR A 171 -10.72 -2.74 -16.44
CA TYR A 171 -10.50 -1.74 -17.49
C TYR A 171 -9.89 -0.48 -16.87
N LEU A 172 -8.60 -0.26 -17.13
CA LEU A 172 -7.88 0.98 -16.85
C LEU A 172 -8.43 2.10 -17.75
N THR A 173 -9.44 2.83 -17.30
CA THR A 173 -9.84 4.06 -17.99
C THR A 173 -8.85 5.17 -17.66
N GLN A 174 -7.85 5.38 -18.52
CA GLN A 174 -7.09 6.62 -18.54
C GLN A 174 -8.05 7.77 -18.87
N SER A 175 -8.30 8.66 -17.92
CA SER A 175 -8.85 9.98 -18.27
C SER A 175 -7.71 10.81 -18.87
N PRO A 176 -7.86 11.37 -20.09
CA PRO A 176 -6.86 12.26 -20.64
C PRO A 176 -6.78 13.52 -19.78
N VAL A 177 -5.56 13.85 -19.34
CA VAL A 177 -5.27 15.15 -18.71
C VAL A 177 -5.35 16.20 -19.81
N ASN A 178 -6.30 17.14 -19.67
CA ASN A 178 -6.37 18.36 -20.49
C ASN A 178 -5.25 19.34 -20.14
#